data_AF-A0A1G7WR83-F1
#
_entry.id   AF-A0A1G7WR83-F1
#
_cell.length_a   1.000
_cell.length_b   1.000
_cell.length_c   1.000
_cell.angle_alpha   90.00
_cell.angle_beta   90.00
_cell.angle_gamma   90.00
#
_symmetry.space_group_name_H-M   'P 1'
#
loop_
_entity.id
_entity.type
_entity.pdbx_description
1 polymer ?
#
loop_
_entity_poly.entity_id
_entity_poly.type
_entity_poly.pdbx_seq_one_letter_code
_entity_poly.pdbx_strand_id
1 'polypeptide(L)'
;MDSYNFPVYIQTMSILAPNVTIYYPRVEGLKNKAVQEKINVIILHQVYALIQEQGYYQNPTTIEMLGHYEIKSNERDILSLTLENYAYILHHAHGLTILKSLTINIQTGKLYQLKDLFQQGSDYIKRLSNIIQFQIKKRNIPLLGEFKGIRPDQDFYIADKALVIYFQLYEITPYYVGFPMFPISVYDLEDIINENGPLGKMAQA
;
A
#
# COMPACT_ATOMS: atom_id res chain seq x y z
N MET A 1 -26.60 9.13 17.92
CA MET A 1 -25.27 9.69 18.24
C MET A 1 -24.31 9.00 17.30
N ASP A 2 -23.90 9.68 16.23
CA ASP A 2 -22.91 9.13 15.31
C ASP A 2 -21.61 8.94 16.10
N SER A 3 -21.19 7.69 16.25
CA SER A 3 -19.98 7.36 16.98
C SER A 3 -18.80 7.76 16.11
N TYR A 4 -18.25 8.94 16.36
CA TYR A 4 -16.95 9.30 15.83
C TYR A 4 -15.93 8.25 16.28
N ASN A 5 -15.33 7.54 15.33
CA ASN A 5 -14.26 6.60 15.64
C ASN A 5 -12.93 7.33 15.53
N PHE A 6 -12.20 7.34 16.63
CA PHE A 6 -10.85 7.84 16.68
C PHE A 6 -9.90 6.94 15.86
N PRO A 7 -8.76 7.48 15.41
CA PRO A 7 -7.66 6.69 14.88
C PRO A 7 -7.38 5.47 15.77
N VAL A 8 -7.14 4.31 15.15
CA VAL A 8 -6.82 3.11 15.93
C VAL A 8 -5.41 3.21 16.51
N TYR A 9 -5.18 2.60 17.67
CA TYR A 9 -3.83 2.51 18.22
C TYR A 9 -3.01 1.52 17.40
N ILE A 10 -1.80 1.94 17.03
CA ILE A 10 -0.83 1.11 16.32
C ILE A 10 0.33 0.83 17.26
N GLN A 11 0.56 -0.45 17.54
CA GLN A 11 1.74 -0.92 18.24
C GLN A 11 2.73 -1.49 17.23
N THR A 12 3.98 -1.01 17.26
CA THR A 12 5.06 -1.62 16.49
C THR A 12 5.43 -2.96 17.10
N MET A 13 5.35 -4.01 16.29
CA MET A 13 5.86 -5.35 16.58
C MET A 13 7.12 -5.61 15.76
N SER A 14 7.89 -6.64 16.13
CA SER A 14 9.12 -7.01 15.43
C SER A 14 9.26 -8.52 15.23
N ILE A 15 9.80 -8.92 14.07
CA ILE A 15 10.36 -10.25 13.81
C ILE A 15 11.87 -10.09 13.77
N LEU A 16 12.57 -10.81 14.65
CA LEU A 16 14.03 -10.77 14.77
C LEU A 16 14.60 -12.17 14.57
N ALA A 17 15.56 -12.29 13.67
CA ALA A 17 16.37 -13.48 13.45
C ALA A 17 17.78 -13.06 13.01
N PRO A 18 18.78 -13.96 12.91
CA PRO A 18 20.07 -13.62 12.33
C PRO A 18 19.89 -12.96 10.96
N ASN A 19 20.47 -11.77 10.77
CA ASN A 19 20.39 -10.96 9.54
C ASN A 19 18.97 -10.54 9.10
N VAL A 20 17.95 -10.73 9.95
CA VAL A 20 16.56 -10.33 9.67
C VAL A 20 16.04 -9.43 10.78
N THR A 21 15.63 -8.22 10.41
CA THR A 21 14.92 -7.30 11.30
C THR A 21 13.73 -6.73 10.57
N ILE A 22 12.52 -7.08 11.00
CA ILE A 22 11.29 -6.60 10.36
C ILE A 22 10.39 -5.98 11.40
N TYR A 23 10.04 -4.72 11.22
CA TYR A 23 9.06 -4.00 12.02
C TYR A 23 7.73 -3.94 11.29
N TYR A 24 6.64 -4.25 11.98
CA TYR A 24 5.30 -4.26 11.39
C TYR A 24 4.25 -3.73 12.38
N PRO A 25 3.12 -3.19 11.89
CA PRO A 25 2.08 -2.64 12.74
C PRO A 25 1.16 -3.72 13.27
N ARG A 26 0.71 -3.56 14.51
CA ARG A 26 -0.40 -4.31 15.10
C ARG A 26 -1.46 -3.33 15.59
N VAL A 27 -2.71 -3.55 15.20
CA VAL A 27 -3.86 -2.77 15.62
C VAL A 27 -4.29 -3.19 17.02
N GLU A 28 -4.51 -2.21 17.88
CA GLU A 28 -4.96 -2.39 19.26
C GLU A 28 -6.14 -1.48 19.61
N GLY A 29 -6.86 -1.86 20.66
CA GLY A 29 -7.93 -1.04 21.26
C GLY A 29 -9.24 -0.99 20.48
N LEU A 30 -9.45 -1.81 19.45
CA LEU A 30 -10.75 -1.90 18.78
C LEU A 30 -11.80 -2.53 19.70
N LYS A 31 -13.02 -1.95 19.66
CA LYS A 31 -14.19 -2.45 20.41
C LYS A 31 -14.56 -3.87 19.96
N ASN A 32 -14.54 -4.12 18.65
CA ASN A 32 -14.77 -5.45 18.10
C ASN A 32 -13.44 -6.21 17.99
N LYS A 33 -13.20 -7.13 18.94
CA LYS A 33 -11.97 -7.92 19.00
C LYS A 33 -11.81 -8.92 17.86
N ALA A 34 -12.90 -9.44 17.30
CA ALA A 34 -12.83 -10.32 16.14
C ALA A 34 -12.34 -9.56 14.90
N VAL A 35 -12.80 -8.31 14.72
CA VAL A 35 -12.31 -7.44 13.64
C VAL A 35 -10.86 -7.04 13.87
N GLN A 36 -10.48 -6.71 15.11
CA GLN A 36 -9.08 -6.45 15.47
C GLN A 36 -8.16 -7.59 15.05
N GLU A 37 -8.50 -8.82 15.44
CA GLU A 37 -7.70 -9.99 15.12
C GLU A 37 -7.64 -10.24 13.61
N LYS A 38 -8.76 -10.11 12.91
CA LYS A 38 -8.80 -10.22 11.44
C LYS A 38 -7.84 -9.25 10.76
N ILE A 39 -7.80 -7.99 11.20
CA ILE A 39 -6.89 -6.97 10.64
C ILE A 39 -5.43 -7.34 10.91
N ASN A 40 -5.12 -7.77 12.14
CA ASN A 40 -3.77 -8.19 12.52
C ASN A 40 -3.29 -9.42 11.74
N VAL A 41 -4.19 -10.39 11.49
CA VAL A 41 -3.90 -11.55 10.63
C VAL A 41 -3.62 -11.12 9.19
N ILE A 42 -4.39 -10.18 8.63
CA ILE A 42 -4.15 -9.64 7.29
C ILE A 42 -2.75 -9.00 7.20
N ILE A 43 -2.38 -8.16 8.17
CA ILE A 43 -1.06 -7.52 8.20
C ILE A 43 0.04 -8.56 8.31
N LEU A 44 -0.07 -9.49 9.27
CA LEU A 44 0.94 -10.51 9.52
C LEU A 44 1.12 -11.44 8.32
N HIS A 45 0.02 -11.84 7.67
CA HIS A 45 0.05 -12.63 6.44
C HIS A 45 0.81 -11.90 5.32
N GLN A 46 0.58 -10.60 5.15
CA GLN A 46 1.29 -9.82 4.13
C GLN A 46 2.79 -9.68 4.45
N VAL A 47 3.16 -9.56 5.73
CA VAL A 47 4.57 -9.56 6.17
C VAL A 47 5.23 -10.89 5.82
N TYR A 48 4.61 -12.03 6.13
CA TYR A 48 5.16 -13.34 5.77
C TYR A 48 5.20 -13.58 4.26
N ALA A 49 4.22 -13.07 3.52
CA ALA A 49 4.24 -13.14 2.07
C ALA A 49 5.46 -12.40 1.49
N LEU A 50 5.80 -11.22 2.02
CA LEU A 50 7.01 -10.48 1.62
C LEU A 50 8.30 -11.24 1.95
N ILE A 51 8.39 -11.82 3.16
CA ILE A 51 9.54 -12.65 3.58
C ILE A 51 9.72 -13.85 2.62
N GLN A 52 8.61 -14.50 2.25
CA GLN A 52 8.62 -15.62 1.32
C GLN A 52 8.98 -15.20 -0.11
N GLU A 53 8.37 -14.12 -0.61
CA GLU A 53 8.60 -13.60 -1.96
C GLU A 53 10.06 -13.20 -2.19
N GLN A 54 10.71 -12.65 -1.16
CA GLN A 54 12.13 -12.28 -1.24
C GLN A 54 13.10 -13.44 -0.99
N GLY A 55 12.61 -14.66 -0.82
CA GLY A 55 13.44 -15.86 -0.87
C GLY A 55 14.08 -16.25 0.46
N TYR A 56 13.57 -15.78 1.60
CA TYR A 56 14.14 -16.07 2.92
C TYR A 56 14.29 -17.57 3.16
N TYR A 57 13.24 -18.35 2.87
CA TYR A 57 13.21 -19.79 3.15
C TYR A 57 14.13 -20.61 2.24
N GLN A 58 14.56 -20.04 1.11
CA GLN A 58 15.49 -20.66 0.17
C GLN A 58 16.95 -20.40 0.56
N ASN A 59 17.23 -19.25 1.17
CA ASN A 59 18.60 -18.79 1.48
C ASN A 59 18.73 -18.21 2.90
N PRO A 60 18.28 -18.91 3.97
CA PRO A 60 18.10 -18.30 5.29
C PRO A 60 19.41 -17.86 5.98
N THR A 61 20.56 -18.36 5.54
CA THR A 61 21.88 -18.01 6.11
C THR A 61 22.64 -16.96 5.31
N THR A 62 22.22 -16.68 4.08
CA THR A 62 22.94 -15.81 3.13
C THR A 62 22.12 -14.59 2.72
N ILE A 63 20.92 -14.43 3.26
CA ILE A 63 20.05 -13.29 3.01
C ILE A 63 20.02 -12.35 4.21
N GLU A 64 20.16 -11.06 3.94
CA GLU A 64 19.88 -9.98 4.87
C GLU A 64 18.51 -9.40 4.54
N MET A 65 17.66 -9.19 5.54
CA MET A 65 16.36 -8.55 5.37
C MET A 65 16.12 -7.44 6.39
N LEU A 66 15.67 -6.30 5.88
CA LEU A 66 15.24 -5.16 6.68
C LEU A 66 13.83 -4.74 6.25
N GLY A 67 12.88 -4.83 7.17
CA GLY A 67 11.49 -4.49 6.91
C GLY A 67 10.98 -3.37 7.81
N HIS A 68 10.20 -2.47 7.24
CA HIS A 68 9.56 -1.36 7.92
C HIS A 68 8.12 -1.17 7.46
N TYR A 69 7.37 -0.35 8.19
CA TYR A 69 6.02 0.03 7.79
C TYR A 69 5.82 1.53 7.95
N GLU A 70 4.87 2.08 7.20
CA GLU A 70 4.40 3.45 7.38
C GLU A 70 2.88 3.49 7.40
N ILE A 71 2.31 4.24 8.33
CA ILE A 71 0.89 4.55 8.33
C ILE A 71 0.69 5.72 7.36
N LYS A 72 -0.15 5.51 6.35
CA LYS A 72 -0.47 6.51 5.31
C LYS A 72 -1.76 7.25 5.62
N SER A 73 -2.74 6.56 6.22
CA SER A 73 -3.97 7.15 6.75
C SER A 73 -4.52 6.28 7.88
N ASN A 74 -5.09 6.90 8.91
CA ASN A 74 -5.71 6.24 10.05
C ASN A 74 -6.86 7.10 10.57
N GLU A 75 -7.86 7.32 9.71
CA GLU A 75 -8.95 8.24 9.95
C GLU A 75 -10.20 7.80 9.18
N ARG A 76 -11.38 8.30 9.57
CA ARG A 76 -12.66 8.02 8.89
C ARG A 76 -12.91 6.52 8.67
N ASP A 77 -12.55 5.72 9.67
CA ASP A 77 -12.57 4.25 9.68
C ASP A 77 -11.68 3.54 8.65
N ILE A 78 -10.76 4.25 7.99
CA ILE A 78 -9.83 3.68 7.02
C ILE A 78 -8.43 3.67 7.63
N LEU A 79 -7.85 2.48 7.71
CA LEU A 79 -6.43 2.29 7.98
C LEU A 79 -5.75 1.95 6.65
N SER A 80 -4.90 2.84 6.16
CA SER A 80 -4.04 2.61 5.02
C SER A 80 -2.58 2.65 5.45
N LEU A 81 -1.80 1.66 5.04
CA LEU A 81 -0.41 1.50 5.43
C LEU A 81 0.40 0.87 4.31
N THR A 82 1.72 1.07 4.35
CA THR A 82 2.69 0.36 3.53
C THR A 82 3.56 -0.56 4.37
N LEU A 83 3.98 -1.66 3.77
CA LEU A 83 4.94 -2.63 4.27
C LEU A 83 6.06 -2.70 3.25
N GLU A 84 7.25 -2.30 3.66
CA GLU A 84 8.46 -2.31 2.84
C GLU A 84 9.37 -3.43 3.35
N ASN A 85 9.93 -4.22 2.44
CA ASN A 85 10.96 -5.20 2.77
C ASN A 85 12.13 -5.05 1.81
N TYR A 86 13.30 -4.72 2.33
CA TYR A 86 14.57 -4.81 1.62
C TYR A 86 15.16 -6.20 1.86
N ALA A 87 15.62 -6.85 0.79
CA ALA A 87 16.45 -8.04 0.88
C ALA A 87 17.74 -7.91 0.08
N TYR A 88 18.81 -8.48 0.62
CA TYR A 88 20.09 -8.63 -0.06
C TYR A 88 20.59 -10.06 0.10
N ILE A 89 20.85 -10.72 -1.02
CA ILE A 89 21.46 -12.06 -1.05
C ILE A 89 22.96 -11.88 -1.21
N LEU A 90 23.75 -12.52 -0.35
CA LEU A 90 25.20 -12.44 -0.36
C LEU A 90 25.76 -12.76 -1.76
N HIS A 91 26.70 -11.93 -2.22
CA HIS A 91 27.34 -11.94 -3.55
C HIS A 91 26.48 -11.41 -4.71
N HIS A 92 25.25 -10.95 -4.47
CA HIS A 92 24.51 -10.20 -5.48
C HIS A 92 25.05 -8.76 -5.61
N ALA A 93 24.78 -8.11 -6.74
CA ALA A 93 25.31 -6.77 -7.03
C ALA A 93 24.65 -5.66 -6.18
N HIS A 94 23.38 -5.84 -5.79
CA HIS A 94 22.63 -4.92 -4.94
C HIS A 94 21.45 -5.66 -4.30
N GLY A 95 20.85 -5.07 -3.25
CA GLY A 95 19.59 -5.56 -2.70
C GLY A 95 18.39 -5.11 -3.52
N LEU A 96 17.23 -5.70 -3.21
CA LEU A 96 15.96 -5.35 -3.83
C LEU A 96 14.95 -5.05 -2.73
N THR A 97 14.25 -3.92 -2.88
CA THR A 97 13.13 -3.57 -2.03
C THR A 97 11.82 -3.90 -2.73
N ILE A 98 10.90 -4.56 -2.03
CA ILE A 98 9.51 -4.72 -2.45
C ILE A 98 8.64 -3.90 -1.51
N LEU A 99 7.70 -3.15 -2.08
CA LEU A 99 6.72 -2.36 -1.34
C LEU A 99 5.33 -2.97 -1.55
N LYS A 100 4.62 -3.23 -0.46
CA LYS A 100 3.20 -3.60 -0.49
C LYS A 100 2.41 -2.63 0.35
N SER A 101 1.10 -2.56 0.09
CA SER A 101 0.20 -1.67 0.79
C SER A 101 -1.10 -2.36 1.13
N LEU A 102 -1.71 -1.94 2.24
CA LEU A 102 -2.98 -2.44 2.73
C LEU A 102 -3.88 -1.25 3.01
N THR A 103 -5.10 -1.28 2.48
CA THR A 103 -6.15 -0.30 2.81
C THR A 103 -7.34 -1.05 3.36
N ILE A 104 -7.68 -0.82 4.63
CA ILE A 104 -8.57 -1.67 5.41
C ILE A 104 -9.63 -0.81 6.11
N ASN A 105 -10.87 -1.26 6.08
CA ASN A 105 -11.94 -0.70 6.91
C ASN A 105 -11.82 -1.26 8.35
N ILE A 106 -11.60 -0.40 9.34
CA ILE A 106 -11.36 -0.83 10.73
C ILE A 106 -12.62 -1.36 11.45
N GLN A 107 -13.82 -1.06 10.94
CA GLN A 107 -15.07 -1.54 11.52
C GLN A 107 -15.43 -2.96 11.08
N THR A 108 -15.06 -3.32 9.85
CA THR A 108 -15.45 -4.60 9.21
C THR A 108 -14.27 -5.54 8.96
N GLY A 109 -13.03 -5.02 9.02
CA GLY A 109 -11.83 -5.72 8.60
C GLY A 109 -11.82 -6.04 7.10
N LYS A 110 -12.57 -5.30 6.28
CA LYS A 110 -12.54 -5.45 4.81
C LYS A 110 -11.23 -4.86 4.28
N LEU A 111 -10.41 -5.69 3.65
CA LEU A 111 -9.29 -5.26 2.81
C LEU A 111 -9.84 -4.85 1.43
N TYR A 112 -9.48 -3.66 0.97
CA TYR A 112 -9.93 -3.13 -0.31
C TYR A 112 -8.92 -3.41 -1.42
N GLN A 113 -9.43 -3.85 -2.57
CA GLN A 113 -8.70 -3.84 -3.84
C GLN A 113 -8.89 -2.49 -4.55
N LEU A 114 -8.03 -2.17 -5.51
CA LEU A 114 -8.10 -0.89 -6.25
C LEU A 114 -9.49 -0.68 -6.89
N LYS A 115 -10.04 -1.72 -7.50
CA LYS A 115 -11.38 -1.70 -8.11
C LYS A 115 -12.51 -1.39 -7.12
N ASP A 116 -12.34 -1.72 -5.83
CA ASP A 116 -13.39 -1.51 -4.81
C ASP A 116 -13.58 -0.02 -4.47
N LEU A 117 -12.63 0.84 -4.88
CA LEU A 117 -12.67 2.29 -4.68
C LEU A 117 -13.63 2.99 -5.64
N PHE A 118 -14.04 2.32 -6.73
CA PHE A 118 -14.73 2.92 -7.86
C PHE A 118 -16.10 2.28 -8.11
N GLN A 119 -16.98 3.00 -8.80
CA GLN A 119 -18.29 2.51 -9.19
C GLN A 119 -18.14 1.32 -10.15
N GLN A 120 -19.07 0.37 -10.06
CA GLN A 120 -19.10 -0.76 -10.99
C GLN A 120 -19.27 -0.26 -12.43
N GLY A 121 -18.41 -0.70 -13.34
CA GLY A 121 -18.43 -0.29 -14.75
C GLY A 121 -17.71 1.04 -15.04
N SER A 122 -17.20 1.74 -14.03
CA SER A 122 -16.34 2.91 -14.26
C SER A 122 -15.01 2.50 -14.90
N ASP A 123 -14.51 3.34 -15.81
CA ASP A 123 -13.21 3.14 -16.47
C ASP A 123 -12.08 3.79 -15.65
N TYR A 124 -11.93 3.35 -14.40
CA TYR A 124 -10.91 3.89 -13.49
C TYR A 124 -9.50 3.65 -14.03
N ILE A 125 -9.25 2.55 -14.74
CA ILE A 125 -7.94 2.23 -15.33
C ILE A 125 -7.53 3.34 -16.29
N LYS A 126 -8.39 3.70 -17.24
CA LYS A 126 -8.11 4.78 -18.19
C LYS A 126 -8.00 6.13 -17.49
N ARG A 127 -8.91 6.45 -16.56
CA ARG A 127 -8.91 7.72 -15.81
C ARG A 127 -7.60 7.92 -15.06
N LEU A 128 -7.20 6.95 -14.24
CA LEU A 128 -5.96 7.01 -13.45
C LEU A 128 -4.72 7.02 -14.36
N SER A 129 -4.71 6.19 -15.42
CA SER A 129 -3.60 6.17 -16.38
C SER A 129 -3.38 7.52 -17.06
N ASN A 130 -4.45 8.22 -17.44
CA ASN A 130 -4.35 9.56 -18.04
C ASN A 130 -3.75 10.59 -17.07
N ILE A 131 -4.18 10.56 -15.80
CA ILE A 131 -3.66 11.45 -14.75
C ILE A 131 -2.17 11.16 -14.50
N ILE A 132 -1.80 9.89 -14.37
CA ILE A 132 -0.41 9.45 -14.17
C ILE A 132 0.46 9.85 -15.36
N GLN A 133 -0.01 9.63 -16.59
CA GLN A 133 0.70 10.02 -17.80
C GLN A 133 0.97 11.52 -17.86
N PHE A 134 0.01 12.35 -17.41
CA PHE A 134 0.20 13.78 -17.27
C PHE A 134 1.26 14.12 -16.21
N GLN A 135 1.20 13.49 -15.04
CA GLN A 135 2.19 13.71 -13.99
C GLN A 135 3.61 13.28 -14.41
N ILE A 136 3.76 12.15 -15.10
CA ILE A 136 5.04 11.69 -15.68
C ILE A 136 5.65 12.77 -16.55
N LYS A 137 4.87 13.32 -17.49
CA LYS A 137 5.33 14.39 -18.39
C LYS A 137 5.66 15.67 -17.63
N LYS A 138 4.77 16.11 -16.74
CA LYS A 138 4.95 17.34 -15.95
C LYS A 138 6.20 17.31 -15.07
N ARG A 139 6.54 16.14 -14.53
CA ARG A 139 7.68 15.93 -13.61
C ARG A 139 8.95 15.45 -14.32
N ASN A 140 8.92 15.29 -15.66
CA ASN A 140 10.01 14.73 -16.46
C ASN A 140 10.55 13.39 -15.89
N ILE A 141 9.65 12.48 -15.50
CA ILE A 141 10.04 11.19 -14.91
C ILE A 141 10.67 10.32 -16.01
N PRO A 142 11.91 9.83 -15.83
CA PRO A 142 12.57 8.99 -16.83
C PRO A 142 11.95 7.60 -16.84
N LEU A 143 11.48 7.14 -18.00
CA LEU A 143 10.87 5.83 -18.16
C LEU A 143 11.83 4.82 -18.81
N LEU A 144 11.66 3.54 -18.50
CA LEU A 144 12.33 2.42 -19.17
C LEU A 144 11.73 2.12 -20.56
N GLY A 145 10.56 2.69 -20.86
CA GLY A 145 9.84 2.54 -22.13
C GLY A 145 8.58 3.41 -22.15
N GLU A 146 7.68 3.16 -23.09
CA GLU A 146 6.40 3.87 -23.13
C GLU A 146 5.50 3.46 -21.96
N PHE A 147 4.84 4.44 -21.34
CA PHE A 147 3.85 4.17 -20.29
C PHE A 147 2.55 3.66 -20.92
N LYS A 148 2.18 2.42 -20.59
CA LYS A 148 1.01 1.72 -21.17
C LYS A 148 -0.27 1.84 -20.33
N GLY A 149 -0.21 2.52 -19.20
CA GLY A 149 -1.29 2.57 -18.21
C GLY A 149 -1.06 1.67 -17.01
N ILE A 150 -1.98 1.73 -16.05
CA ILE A 150 -1.95 0.93 -14.83
C ILE A 150 -2.55 -0.47 -15.05
N ARG A 151 -2.19 -1.44 -14.20
CA ARG A 151 -2.92 -2.72 -14.10
C ARG A 151 -4.26 -2.55 -13.37
N PRO A 152 -5.25 -3.44 -13.58
CA PRO A 152 -6.50 -3.44 -12.80
C PRO A 152 -6.29 -3.58 -11.29
N ASP A 153 -5.20 -4.25 -10.89
CA ASP A 153 -4.79 -4.49 -9.50
C ASP A 153 -3.53 -3.69 -9.13
N GLN A 154 -3.30 -2.53 -9.77
CA GLN A 154 -2.13 -1.69 -9.50
C GLN A 154 -2.02 -1.36 -8.00
N ASP A 155 -0.80 -1.40 -7.49
CA ASP A 155 -0.54 -1.12 -6.10
C ASP A 155 -0.91 0.33 -5.73
N PHE A 156 -1.59 0.49 -4.59
CA PHE A 156 -2.09 1.79 -4.15
C PHE A 156 -2.16 1.89 -2.62
N TYR A 157 -2.16 3.11 -2.12
CA TYR A 157 -2.57 3.41 -0.75
C TYR A 157 -3.39 4.72 -0.72
N ILE A 158 -4.04 4.99 0.41
CA ILE A 158 -4.78 6.23 0.65
C ILE A 158 -4.00 7.05 1.68
N ALA A 159 -3.77 8.32 1.37
CA ALA A 159 -3.19 9.29 2.29
C ALA A 159 -4.14 10.49 2.38
N ASP A 160 -4.94 10.52 3.45
CA ASP A 160 -6.03 11.49 3.66
C ASP A 160 -6.89 11.65 2.38
N LYS A 161 -6.88 12.83 1.75
CA LYS A 161 -7.68 13.15 0.56
C LYS A 161 -7.01 12.80 -0.77
N ALA A 162 -6.04 11.89 -0.76
CA ALA A 162 -5.34 11.43 -1.96
C ALA A 162 -5.37 9.90 -2.09
N LEU A 163 -5.71 9.44 -3.29
CA LEU A 163 -5.34 8.11 -3.77
C LEU A 163 -3.91 8.19 -4.32
N VAL A 164 -3.00 7.38 -3.78
CA VAL A 164 -1.63 7.28 -4.32
C VAL A 164 -1.48 5.96 -5.05
N ILE A 165 -1.25 6.06 -6.37
CA ILE A 165 -0.84 4.91 -7.19
C ILE A 165 0.68 4.87 -7.22
N TYR A 166 1.25 3.67 -7.07
CA TYR A 166 2.70 3.51 -7.15
C TYR A 166 3.11 2.30 -7.99
N PHE A 167 4.38 2.29 -8.38
CA PHE A 167 5.00 1.28 -9.22
C PHE A 167 6.24 0.73 -8.51
N GLN A 168 6.48 -0.57 -8.63
CA GLN A 168 7.63 -1.26 -8.05
C GLN A 168 8.95 -0.78 -8.69
N LEU A 169 10.08 -1.10 -8.05
CA LEU A 169 11.39 -0.88 -8.63
C LEU A 169 11.48 -1.57 -9.99
N TYR A 170 12.06 -0.88 -10.98
CA TYR A 170 12.17 -1.34 -12.38
C TYR A 170 10.85 -1.55 -13.14
N GLU A 171 9.68 -1.25 -12.56
CA GLU A 171 8.41 -1.49 -13.24
C GLU A 171 8.21 -0.56 -14.45
N ILE A 172 8.46 0.74 -14.25
CA ILE A 172 8.34 1.76 -15.32
C ILE A 172 9.53 2.72 -15.39
N THR A 173 10.37 2.80 -14.36
CA THR A 173 11.51 3.73 -14.27
C THR A 173 12.81 3.01 -13.89
N PRO A 174 13.99 3.59 -14.18
CA PRO A 174 15.26 3.10 -13.65
C PRO A 174 15.28 3.03 -12.12
N TYR A 175 16.14 2.16 -11.57
CA TYR A 175 16.25 1.89 -10.12
C TYR A 175 16.44 3.13 -9.25
N TYR A 176 17.26 4.10 -9.68
CA TYR A 176 17.60 5.28 -8.89
C TYR A 176 16.40 6.21 -8.63
N VAL A 177 15.30 6.06 -9.37
CA VAL A 177 14.06 6.80 -9.15
C VAL A 177 13.33 6.29 -7.90
N GLY A 178 13.65 5.08 -7.43
CA GLY A 178 12.91 4.41 -6.36
C GLY A 178 11.55 3.94 -6.85
N PHE A 179 10.53 4.08 -5.99
CA PHE A 179 9.13 3.78 -6.31
C PHE A 179 8.44 5.03 -6.87
N PRO A 180 8.11 5.11 -8.17
CA PRO A 180 7.34 6.23 -8.70
C PRO A 180 5.95 6.26 -8.04
N MET A 181 5.66 7.35 -7.32
CA MET A 181 4.37 7.56 -6.65
C MET A 181 3.62 8.74 -7.28
N PHE A 182 2.33 8.53 -7.49
CA PHE A 182 1.43 9.46 -8.16
C PHE A 182 0.22 9.74 -7.26
N PRO A 183 0.28 10.79 -6.43
CA PRO A 183 -0.87 11.23 -5.65
C PRO A 183 -1.92 11.83 -6.59
N ILE A 184 -3.17 11.43 -6.41
CA ILE A 184 -4.33 11.87 -7.17
C ILE A 184 -5.36 12.36 -6.16
N SER A 185 -5.80 13.60 -6.31
CA SER A 185 -6.82 14.18 -5.45
C SER A 185 -8.10 13.36 -5.55
N VAL A 186 -8.72 13.03 -4.41
CA VAL A 186 -10.03 12.38 -4.40
C VAL A 186 -11.08 13.23 -5.14
N TYR A 187 -10.94 14.56 -5.07
CA TYR A 187 -11.79 15.52 -5.78
C TYR A 187 -11.73 15.39 -7.31
N ASP A 188 -10.62 14.91 -7.87
CA ASP A 188 -10.47 14.68 -9.32
C ASP A 188 -11.17 13.39 -9.78
N LEU A 189 -11.66 12.59 -8.83
CA LEU A 189 -12.23 11.25 -9.05
C LEU A 189 -13.70 11.13 -8.63
N GLU A 190 -14.29 12.18 -8.04
CA GLU A 190 -15.63 12.14 -7.43
C GLU A 190 -16.71 11.54 -8.33
N ASP A 191 -16.63 11.79 -9.64
CA ASP A 191 -17.60 11.30 -10.62
C ASP A 191 -17.59 9.77 -10.80
N ILE A 192 -16.50 9.10 -10.40
CA ILE A 192 -16.31 7.66 -10.60
C ILE A 192 -16.08 6.87 -9.31
N ILE A 193 -15.92 7.53 -8.15
CA ILE A 193 -15.70 6.81 -6.89
C ILE A 193 -16.96 6.10 -6.42
N ASN A 194 -16.77 4.97 -5.74
CA ASN A 194 -17.82 4.38 -4.93
C ASN A 194 -17.99 5.22 -3.67
N GLU A 195 -19.12 5.95 -3.57
CA GLU A 195 -19.42 6.84 -2.43
C GLU A 195 -19.49 6.12 -1.09
N ASN A 196 -19.84 4.82 -1.09
CA ASN A 196 -19.84 3.98 0.10
C ASN A 196 -18.48 3.30 0.36
N GLY A 197 -17.51 3.53 -0.53
CA GLY A 197 -16.15 3.02 -0.47
C GLY A 197 -15.19 3.94 0.30
N PRO A 198 -13.88 3.60 0.32
CA PRO A 198 -12.88 4.36 1.06
C PRO A 198 -12.75 5.80 0.58
N LEU A 199 -12.72 6.01 -0.75
CA LEU A 199 -12.57 7.35 -1.31
C LEU A 199 -13.81 8.21 -1.07
N GLY A 200 -15.01 7.62 -1.04
CA GLY A 200 -16.22 8.33 -0.65
C GLY A 200 -16.14 8.90 0.76
N LYS A 201 -15.57 8.15 1.71
CA LYS A 201 -15.28 8.67 3.06
C LYS A 201 -14.23 9.78 3.06
N MET A 202 -13.25 9.75 2.18
CA MET A 202 -12.20 10.78 2.09
C MET A 202 -12.69 12.06 1.39
N ALA A 203 -13.69 11.96 0.51
CA ALA A 203 -14.29 13.11 -0.17
C ALA A 203 -15.15 13.98 0.78
N GLN A 204 -15.69 13.36 1.84
CA GLN A 204 -16.53 14.05 2.83
C GLN A 204 -15.73 15.12 3.61
N ALA A 205 -16.43 16.20 3.98
CA ALA A 205 -15.90 17.35 4.69
C ALA A 205 -15.56 17.03 6.15
#